data_AF-A0A4Y7JTE8-F1
#
_entry.id   AF-A0A4Y7JTE8-F1
#
_cell.length_a   1.000
_cell.length_b   1.000
_cell.length_c   1.000
_cell.angle_alpha   90.00
_cell.angle_beta   90.00
_cell.angle_gamma   90.00
#
_symmetry.space_group_name_H-M   'P 1'
#
loop_
_entity.id
_entity.type
_entity.pdbx_description
1 polymer ?
#
loop_
_entity_poly.entity_id
_entity_poly.type
_entity_poly.pdbx_seq_one_letter_code
_entity_poly.pdbx_strand_id
1 'polypeptide(L)' 'MEVEEYVKHPGKFALVGGKRLKGMIMTGGIGTGKTLLSKTIAAEARVPSFIQSRFRKEL' A
#
# COMPACT_ATOMS: atom_id res chain seq x y z
N MET A 1 3.28 1.14 -11.30
CA MET A 1 3.99 2.43 -11.40
C MET A 1 3.18 3.58 -10.81
N GLU A 2 1.87 3.64 -10.99
CA GLU A 2 1.02 4.73 -10.47
C GLU A 2 1.01 4.87 -8.93
N VAL A 3 0.97 3.75 -8.21
CA VAL A 3 0.93 3.74 -6.73
C VAL A 3 2.21 4.30 -6.11
N GLU A 4 3.37 4.03 -6.71
CA GLU A 4 4.66 4.52 -6.21
C GLU A 4 4.76 6.04 -6.33
N GLU A 5 4.37 6.59 -7.49
CA GLU A 5 4.34 8.03 -7.72
C GLU A 5 3.35 8.73 -6.78
N TYR A 6 2.22 8.08 -6.48
CA TYR A 6 1.25 8.56 -5.50
C TYR A 6 1.83 8.65 -4.08
N VAL A 7 2.67 7.69 -3.71
CA VAL A 7 3.34 7.64 -2.41
C VAL A 7 4.47 8.66 -2.33
N LYS A 8 5.27 8.85 -3.40
CA LYS A 8 6.38 9.82 -3.45
C LYS A 8 5.93 11.27 -3.59
N HIS A 9 4.87 11.53 -4.37
CA HIS A 9 4.45 12.89 -4.73
C HIS A 9 2.94 13.13 -4.51
N PRO A 10 2.46 13.08 -3.26
CA PRO A 10 1.03 13.24 -2.96
C PRO A 10 0.47 14.62 -3.34
N GLY A 11 1.32 15.65 -3.42
CA GLY A 11 0.91 17.01 -3.82
C GLY A 11 0.57 17.16 -5.30
N LYS A 12 1.18 16.36 -6.20
CA LYS A 12 0.86 16.40 -7.64
C LYS A 12 -0.58 15.97 -7.90
N PHE A 13 -1.08 14.98 -7.15
CA PHE A 13 -2.45 14.49 -7.29
C PHE A 13 -3.49 15.44 -6.70
N ALA A 14 -3.12 16.24 -5.69
CA ALA A 14 -4.00 17.28 -5.14
C ALA A 14 -4.29 18.41 -6.14
N LEU A 15 -3.33 18.76 -7.01
CA LEU A 15 -3.50 19.78 -8.05
C LEU A 15 -4.53 19.40 -9.12
N VAL A 16 -4.73 18.10 -9.34
CA VAL A 16 -5.68 17.56 -10.33
C VAL A 16 -7.06 17.29 -9.70
N GLY A 17 -7.30 17.71 -8.45
CA GLY A 17 -8.52 17.43 -7.70
C GLY A 17 -8.62 15.97 -7.19
N GLY A 18 -7.53 15.20 -7.29
CA GLY A 18 -7.45 13.82 -6.86
C GLY A 18 -7.48 13.69 -5.33
N LYS A 19 -8.44 12.93 -4.81
CA LYS A 19 -8.58 12.67 -3.37
C LYS A 19 -7.48 11.73 -2.90
N ARG A 20 -6.76 12.08 -1.83
CA ARG A 20 -5.73 11.22 -1.22
C ARG A 20 -6.28 9.80 -0.99
N LEU A 21 -5.66 8.80 -1.61
CA LEU A 21 -5.94 7.40 -1.34
C LEU A 21 -5.65 7.08 0.13
N LYS A 22 -6.66 6.62 0.86
CA LYS A 22 -6.54 6.26 2.28
C LYS A 22 -5.94 4.87 2.52
N GLY A 23 -6.01 4.00 1.51
CA GLY A 23 -5.52 2.63 1.59
C GLY A 23 -5.99 1.80 0.40
N MET A 24 -5.44 0.61 0.27
CA MET A 24 -5.79 -0.38 -0.74
C MET A 24 -5.94 -1.74 -0.06
N ILE A 25 -6.91 -2.54 -0.51
CA ILE A 25 -7.14 -3.90 0.00
C ILE A 25 -6.62 -4.88 -1.05
N MET A 26 -5.83 -5.86 -0.62
CA MET A 26 -5.31 -6.91 -1.48
C MET A 26 -5.95 -8.26 -1.13
N THR A 27 -6.57 -8.93 -2.09
CA THR A 27 -7.28 -10.20 -1.90
C THR A 27 -6.61 -11.37 -2.65
N GLY A 28 -7.01 -12.62 -2.33
CA GLY A 28 -6.57 -13.85 -3.00
C GLY A 28 -5.99 -14.90 -2.03
N GLY A 29 -5.57 -16.05 -2.55
CA GLY A 29 -5.04 -17.17 -1.73
C GLY A 29 -3.79 -16.88 -0.91
N ILE A 30 -3.46 -17.80 0.00
CA ILE A 30 -2.22 -17.80 0.80
C ILE A 30 -1.03 -17.99 -0.15
N GLY A 31 0.08 -17.29 0.10
CA GLY A 31 1.32 -17.45 -0.68
C GLY A 31 1.37 -16.66 -1.99
N THR A 32 0.32 -15.94 -2.40
CA THR A 32 0.34 -15.13 -3.65
C THR A 32 1.13 -13.82 -3.56
N GLY A 33 2.04 -13.70 -2.59
CA GLY A 33 2.94 -12.55 -2.49
C GLY A 33 2.31 -11.21 -2.12
N LYS A 34 1.10 -11.13 -1.53
CA LYS A 34 0.47 -9.84 -1.16
C LYS A 34 1.35 -9.00 -0.21
N THR A 35 1.87 -9.66 0.82
CA THR A 35 2.79 -9.06 1.79
C THR A 35 4.12 -8.67 1.13
N LEU A 36 4.61 -9.49 0.19
CA LEU A 36 5.84 -9.23 -0.53
C LEU A 36 5.69 -8.01 -1.45
N LEU A 37 4.60 -7.93 -2.20
CA LEU A 37 4.29 -6.81 -3.07
C LEU A 37 4.18 -5.49 -2.29
N SER A 38 3.50 -5.50 -1.14
CA SER A 38 3.43 -4.33 -0.27
C SER A 38 4.80 -3.87 0.23
N LYS A 39 5.70 -4.80 0.56
CA LYS A 39 7.09 -4.47 0.96
C LYS A 39 7.88 -3.87 -0.19
N THR A 40 7.83 -4.50 -1.37
CA THR A 40 8.57 -4.04 -2.54
C THR A 40 8.11 -2.64 -2.96
N ILE A 41 6.80 -2.37 -2.98
CA ILE A 41 6.28 -1.03 -3.30
C ILE A 41 6.76 0.01 -2.28
N ALA A 42 6.75 -0.30 -0.98
CA ALA A 42 7.25 0.63 0.03
C ALA A 42 8.76 0.87 -0.09
N ALA A 43 9.52 -0.16 -0.44
CA ALA A 43 10.97 -0.06 -0.69
C ALA A 43 11.28 0.80 -1.92
N GLU A 44 10.59 0.57 -3.05
CA GLU A 44 10.70 1.39 -4.27
C GLU A 44 10.28 2.85 -4.01
N ALA A 45 9.21 3.03 -3.23
CA ALA A 45 8.71 4.33 -2.82
C ALA A 45 9.62 5.06 -1.80
N ARG A 46 10.61 4.36 -1.22
CA ARG A 46 11.48 4.84 -0.13
C ARG A 46 10.69 5.41 1.05
N VAL A 47 9.57 4.79 1.39
CA VAL A 47 8.76 5.16 2.57
C VAL A 47 8.79 4.05 3.64
N PRO A 48 8.67 4.40 4.93
CA PRO A 48 8.57 3.39 5.99
C PRO A 48 7.37 2.45 5.78
N SER A 49 7.58 1.14 5.88
CA SER A 49 6.53 0.13 5.79
C SER A 49 6.24 -0.48 7.16
N PHE A 50 4.97 -0.53 7.56
CA PHE A 50 4.53 -1.25 8.75
C PHE A 50 3.58 -2.37 8.34
N ILE A 51 3.86 -3.59 8.80
CA ILE A 51 3.02 -4.76 8.53
C ILE A 51 2.53 -5.26 9.88
N GLN A 52 1.21 -5.17 10.08
CA GLN A 52 0.56 -5.74 11.24
C GLN A 52 -0.32 -6.90 10.79
N SER A 53 -0.03 -8.09 11.30
CA SER A 53 -0.92 -9.24 11.17
C SER A 53 -1.72 -9.35 12.46
N ARG A 54 -3.02 -9.02 12.40
CA ARG A 54 -3.93 -9.21 13.51
C ARG A 54 -4.74 -10.48 13.27
N PHE A 55 -4.27 -11.59 13.83
CA PHE A 55 -5.08 -12.80 13.90
C PHE A 55 -6.12 -12.60 15.00
N ARG A 56 -7.37 -12.36 14.60
CA ARG A 56 -8.50 -12.42 15.52
C ARG A 56 -8.78 -13.91 15.74
N LYS A 57 -8.45 -14.44 16.92
CA LYS A 57 -9.08 -15.67 17.39
C LYS A 57 -10.55 -15.34 17.57
N GLU A 58 -11.40 -15.80 16.65
CA GLU A 58 -12.80 -16.04 16.98
C GLU A 58 -12.84 -17.21 17.98
N LEU A 59 -13.55 -16.99 19.08
CA LEU A 59 -14.02 -18.04 19.99
C LEU A 59 -15.17 -18.79 19.31
#